data_AF-G3T4A0-F1
#
_entry.id   AF-G3T4A0-F1
#
_cell.length_a   1.000
_cell.length_b   1.000
_cell.length_c   1.000
_cell.angle_alpha   90.00
_cell.angle_beta   90.00
_cell.angle_gamma   90.00
#
_symmetry.space_group_name_H-M   'P 1'
#
loop_
_entity.id
_entity.type
_entity.pdbx_description
1 polymer ?
#
loop_
_entity_poly.entity_id
_entity_poly.type
_entity_poly.pdbx_seq_one_letter_code
_entity_poly.pdbx_strand_id
1 'polypeptide(L)'
;RYEQEQAIIQDEIFQLAKREREAAAKHLNVSLQREGSNNDREKQKSAQLARELESIEAELRRRDTFYKEQLGRIERKNAEMYKLSSEQFHEAALKMESTIKPRRAEPVCSGLQAQILQCYRQNVQEVLLCSDLVKAYQRCVSAAHK
;
A
#
# COMPACT_ATOMS: atom_id res chain seq x y z
N ARG A 1 5.60 67.97 77.74
CA ARG A 1 6.27 66.63 77.78
C ARG A 1 5.48 65.62 76.96
N TYR A 2 4.24 65.30 77.35
CA TYR A 2 3.41 64.31 76.64
C TYR A 2 3.15 64.62 75.15
N GLU A 3 2.83 65.88 74.82
CA GLU A 3 2.62 66.30 73.42
C GLU A 3 3.89 66.24 72.56
N GLN A 4 5.05 66.52 73.15
CA GLN A 4 6.35 66.38 72.47
C GLN A 4 6.69 64.92 72.21
N GLU A 5 6.45 64.04 73.18
CA GLU A 5 6.63 62.59 73.03
C GLU A 5 5.67 62.04 71.96
N GLN A 6 4.42 62.50 71.91
CA GLN A 6 3.48 62.14 70.84
C GLN A 6 3.98 62.57 69.44
N ALA A 7 4.51 63.78 69.31
CA ALA A 7 5.04 64.26 68.03
C ALA A 7 6.26 63.44 67.56
N ILE A 8 7.14 63.06 68.49
CA ILE A 8 8.31 62.22 68.21
C ILE A 8 7.86 60.83 67.75
N ILE A 9 6.91 60.21 68.46
CA ILE A 9 6.38 58.88 68.11
C ILE A 9 5.69 58.92 66.74
N GLN A 10 4.93 59.99 66.43
CA GLN A 10 4.29 60.15 65.12
C GLN A 10 5.30 60.30 63.98
N ASP A 11 6.38 61.04 64.19
CA ASP A 11 7.46 61.18 63.20
C ASP A 11 8.20 59.85 62.98
N GLU A 12 8.51 59.11 64.05
CA GLU A 12 9.15 57.79 63.96
C GLU A 12 8.29 56.78 63.18
N ILE A 13 6.98 56.75 63.44
CA ILE A 13 6.02 55.91 62.70
C ILE A 13 5.98 56.32 61.22
N PHE A 14 5.97 57.63 60.93
CA PHE A 14 5.96 58.13 59.56
C PHE A 14 7.25 57.74 58.81
N GLN A 15 8.41 57.86 59.44
CA GLN A 15 9.69 57.46 58.86
C GLN A 15 9.78 55.95 58.65
N LEU A 16 9.28 55.14 59.59
CA LEU A 16 9.17 53.69 59.45
C LEU A 16 8.26 53.31 58.27
N ALA A 17 7.06 53.88 58.19
CA ALA A 17 6.12 53.64 57.10
C ALA A 17 6.69 54.04 55.72
N LYS A 18 7.46 55.14 55.66
CA LYS A 18 8.17 55.55 54.45
C LYS A 18 9.23 54.53 54.03
N ARG A 19 10.05 54.05 54.98
CA ARG A 19 11.07 53.03 54.73
C ARG A 19 10.47 51.71 54.28
N GLU A 20 9.38 51.26 54.89
CA GLU A 20 8.68 50.04 54.46
C GLU A 20 8.10 50.16 53.06
N ARG A 21 7.49 51.30 52.70
CA ARG A 21 7.01 51.54 51.34
C ARG A 21 8.13 51.53 50.31
N GLU A 22 9.25 52.20 50.61
CA GLU A 22 10.42 52.20 49.71
C GLU A 22 11.03 50.81 49.56
N ALA A 23 11.10 50.03 50.65
CA ALA A 23 11.57 48.65 50.61
C ALA A 23 10.63 47.75 49.79
N ALA A 24 9.31 47.87 49.99
CA ALA A 24 8.30 47.14 49.23
C ALA A 24 8.35 47.49 47.73
N ALA A 25 8.47 48.77 47.38
CA ALA A 25 8.60 49.22 45.99
C ALA A 25 9.87 48.69 45.32
N LYS A 26 11.00 48.68 46.03
CA LYS A 26 12.25 48.07 45.54
C LYS A 26 12.08 46.57 45.30
N HIS A 27 11.46 45.86 46.23
CA HIS A 27 11.22 44.42 46.11
C HIS A 27 10.30 44.08 44.92
N LEU A 28 9.25 44.89 44.72
CA LEU A 28 8.34 44.76 43.57
C LEU A 28 9.07 44.99 42.25
N ASN A 29 9.90 46.03 42.15
CA ASN A 29 10.70 46.31 40.96
C ASN A 29 11.69 45.18 40.63
N VAL A 30 12.35 44.62 41.64
CA VAL A 30 13.25 43.47 41.46
C VAL A 30 12.48 42.23 40.97
N SER A 31 11.29 41.96 41.52
CA SER A 31 10.44 40.86 41.07
C SER A 31 10.00 41.03 39.61
N LEU A 32 9.53 42.23 39.24
CA LEU A 32 9.12 42.55 37.88
C LEU A 32 10.27 42.44 36.86
N GLN A 33 11.47 42.90 37.22
CA GLN A 33 12.66 42.74 36.36
C GLN A 33 13.04 41.27 36.17
N ARG A 34 12.92 40.46 37.22
CA ARG A 34 13.20 39.01 37.18
C ARG A 34 12.16 38.27 36.33
N GLU A 35 10.89 38.59 36.48
CA GLU A 35 9.80 38.04 35.66
C GLU A 35 9.93 38.43 34.18
N GLY A 36 10.24 39.70 33.90
CA GLY A 36 10.52 40.16 32.54
C GLY A 36 11.67 39.38 31.89
N SER A 37 12.78 39.22 32.60
CA SER A 37 13.95 38.47 32.13
C SER A 37 13.63 36.98 31.88
N ASN A 38 12.81 36.37 32.74
CA ASN A 38 12.36 34.99 32.56
C ASN A 38 11.45 34.85 31.33
N ASN A 39 10.49 35.76 31.17
CA ASN A 39 9.56 35.78 30.03
C ASN A 39 10.31 35.96 28.71
N ASP A 40 11.31 36.82 28.66
CA ASP A 40 12.12 37.02 27.45
C ASP A 40 12.97 35.79 27.11
N ARG A 41 13.54 35.14 28.13
CA ARG A 41 14.25 33.87 27.96
C ARG A 41 13.32 32.74 27.49
N GLU A 42 12.10 32.67 27.99
CA GLU A 42 11.09 31.71 27.53
C GLU A 42 10.67 31.99 26.09
N LYS A 43 10.36 33.24 25.74
CA LYS A 43 10.04 33.63 24.35
C LYS A 43 11.16 33.27 23.39
N GLN A 44 12.41 33.50 23.76
CA GLN A 44 13.55 33.16 22.91
C GLN A 44 13.67 31.65 22.69
N LYS A 45 13.46 30.84 23.74
CA LYS A 45 13.43 29.38 23.64
C LYS A 45 12.28 28.89 22.76
N SER A 46 11.08 29.44 22.95
CA SER A 46 9.91 29.10 22.12
C SER A 46 10.15 29.45 20.65
N ALA A 47 10.73 30.60 20.36
CA ALA A 47 11.05 31.00 18.99
C ALA A 47 12.14 30.11 18.37
N GLN A 48 13.10 29.64 19.15
CA GLN A 48 14.11 28.68 18.69
C GLN A 48 13.48 27.33 18.36
N LEU A 49 12.64 26.80 19.25
CA LEU A 49 11.95 25.53 19.03
C LEU A 49 11.01 25.60 17.81
N ALA A 50 10.31 26.71 17.62
CA ALA A 50 9.45 26.92 16.45
C ALA A 50 10.24 26.82 15.13
N ARG A 51 11.41 27.45 15.05
CA ARG A 51 12.29 27.36 13.86
C ARG A 51 12.82 25.94 13.64
N GLU A 52 13.15 25.23 14.70
CA GLU A 52 13.61 23.84 14.60
C GLU A 52 12.49 22.93 14.08
N LEU A 53 11.27 23.09 14.58
CA LEU A 53 10.10 22.35 14.10
C LEU A 53 9.79 22.65 12.62
N GLU A 54 9.85 23.92 12.21
CA GLU A 54 9.68 24.29 10.79
C GLU A 54 10.74 23.64 9.90
N SER A 55 11.99 23.58 10.35
CA SER A 55 13.08 22.91 9.63
C SER A 55 12.83 21.41 9.50
N ILE A 56 12.43 20.76 10.60
CA ILE A 56 12.10 19.32 10.61
C ILE A 56 10.92 19.03 9.68
N GLU A 57 9.87 19.85 9.73
CA GLU A 57 8.70 19.68 8.88
C GLU A 57 9.05 19.86 7.40
N ALA A 58 9.88 20.85 7.07
CA ALA A 58 10.37 21.04 5.71
C ALA A 58 11.19 19.84 5.21
N GLU A 59 12.05 19.26 6.06
CA GLU A 59 12.81 18.06 5.72
C GLU A 59 11.91 16.83 5.53
N LEU A 60 10.95 16.63 6.42
CA LEU A 60 9.95 15.56 6.31
C LEU A 60 9.15 15.67 5.01
N ARG A 61 8.68 16.86 4.65
CA ARG A 61 7.96 17.10 3.38
C ARG A 61 8.82 16.79 2.16
N ARG A 62 10.11 17.17 2.18
CA ARG A 62 11.06 16.83 1.10
C ARG A 62 11.23 15.31 0.96
N ARG A 63 11.42 14.60 2.07
CA ARG A 63 11.57 13.14 2.08
C ARG A 63 10.30 12.44 1.62
N ASP A 64 9.14 12.87 2.11
CA ASP A 64 7.83 12.33 1.71
C ASP A 64 7.61 12.45 0.20
N THR A 65 7.89 13.64 -0.36
CA THR A 65 7.79 13.88 -1.81
C THR A 65 8.72 12.96 -2.59
N PHE A 66 9.99 12.88 -2.17
CA PHE A 66 10.97 12.00 -2.80
C PHE A 66 10.54 10.53 -2.81
N TYR A 67 10.11 10.00 -1.67
CA TYR A 67 9.72 8.59 -1.58
C TYR A 67 8.42 8.29 -2.32
N LYS A 68 7.44 9.21 -2.31
CA LYS A 68 6.23 9.09 -3.13
C LYS A 68 6.55 9.04 -4.62
N GLU A 69 7.49 9.87 -5.09
CA GLU A 69 7.94 9.83 -6.48
C GLU A 69 8.64 8.52 -6.83
N GLN A 70 9.52 8.00 -5.94
CA GLN A 70 10.18 6.72 -6.17
C GLN A 70 9.19 5.56 -6.20
N LEU A 71 8.24 5.52 -5.26
CA LEU A 71 7.17 4.53 -5.25
C LEU A 71 6.36 4.58 -6.55
N GLY A 72 5.92 5.77 -6.97
CA GLY A 72 5.18 5.93 -8.23
C GLY A 72 5.99 5.56 -9.48
N ARG A 73 7.33 5.63 -9.44
CA ARG A 73 8.19 5.11 -10.53
C ARG A 73 8.24 3.58 -10.51
N ILE A 74 8.38 2.97 -9.33
CA ILE A 74 8.41 1.52 -9.17
C ILE A 74 7.06 0.91 -9.59
N GLU A 75 5.95 1.47 -9.12
CA GLU A 75 4.60 1.01 -9.46
C GLU A 75 4.33 1.06 -10.97
N ARG A 76 4.71 2.17 -11.64
CA ARG A 76 4.60 2.28 -13.11
C ARG A 76 5.42 1.23 -13.84
N LYS A 77 6.69 1.08 -13.49
CA LYS A 77 7.56 0.04 -14.08
C LYS A 77 7.00 -1.36 -13.85
N ASN A 78 6.46 -1.61 -12.66
CA ASN A 78 5.90 -2.91 -12.33
C ASN A 78 4.64 -3.20 -13.17
N ALA A 79 3.74 -2.22 -13.31
CA ALA A 79 2.55 -2.34 -14.15
C ALA A 79 2.90 -2.57 -15.63
N GLU A 80 3.88 -1.82 -16.16
CA GLU A 80 4.39 -1.99 -17.53
C GLU A 80 4.98 -3.39 -17.75
N MET A 81 5.80 -3.86 -16.81
CA MET A 81 6.42 -5.18 -16.86
C MET A 81 5.38 -6.30 -16.80
N TYR A 82 4.38 -6.22 -15.91
CA TYR A 82 3.29 -7.19 -15.84
C TYR A 82 2.49 -7.24 -17.14
N LYS A 83 2.16 -6.08 -17.70
CA LYS A 83 1.45 -5.99 -18.98
C LYS A 83 2.25 -6.67 -20.09
N LEU A 84 3.53 -6.29 -20.26
CA LEU A 84 4.40 -6.86 -21.28
C LEU A 84 4.56 -8.37 -21.11
N SER A 85 4.77 -8.84 -19.87
CA SER A 85 4.91 -10.27 -19.58
C SER A 85 3.65 -11.05 -19.92
N SER A 86 2.48 -10.50 -19.59
CA SER A 86 1.19 -11.10 -19.95
C SER A 86 1.02 -11.17 -21.47
N GLU A 87 1.30 -10.08 -22.19
CA GLU A 87 1.21 -10.03 -23.66
C GLU A 87 2.15 -11.06 -24.31
N GLN A 88 3.40 -11.13 -23.88
CA GLN A 88 4.38 -12.10 -24.37
C GLN A 88 3.95 -13.55 -24.11
N PHE A 89 3.39 -13.82 -22.93
CA PHE A 89 2.87 -15.15 -22.62
C PHE A 89 1.73 -15.55 -23.55
N HIS A 90 0.75 -14.66 -23.76
CA HIS A 90 -0.37 -14.92 -24.65
C HIS A 90 0.09 -15.09 -26.10
N GLU A 91 1.01 -14.24 -26.57
CA GLU A 91 1.59 -14.37 -27.92
C GLU A 91 2.31 -15.71 -28.10
N ALA A 92 3.11 -16.12 -27.11
CA ALA A 92 3.80 -17.40 -27.13
C ALA A 92 2.82 -18.58 -27.14
N ALA A 93 1.75 -18.51 -26.35
CA ALA A 93 0.69 -19.52 -26.31
C ALA A 93 -0.02 -19.64 -27.67
N LEU A 94 -0.45 -18.52 -28.27
CA LEU A 94 -1.09 -18.50 -29.59
C LEU A 94 -0.16 -19.04 -30.68
N LYS A 95 1.12 -18.66 -30.64
CA LYS A 95 2.12 -19.19 -31.58
C LYS A 95 2.30 -20.70 -31.42
N MET A 96 2.32 -21.20 -30.20
CA MET A 96 2.38 -22.64 -29.94
C MET A 96 1.12 -23.34 -30.44
N GLU A 97 -0.08 -22.83 -30.16
CA GLU A 97 -1.34 -23.39 -30.68
C GLU A 97 -1.34 -23.47 -32.21
N SER A 98 -0.82 -22.45 -32.90
CA SER A 98 -0.74 -22.44 -34.36
C SER A 98 0.22 -23.49 -34.95
N THR A 99 1.23 -23.92 -34.18
CA THR A 99 2.22 -24.92 -34.61
C THR A 99 1.81 -26.35 -34.24
N ILE A 100 0.96 -26.51 -33.22
CA ILE A 100 0.38 -27.79 -32.85
C ILE A 100 -0.64 -28.19 -33.93
N LYS A 101 -0.25 -29.12 -34.81
CA LYS A 101 -1.22 -29.76 -35.71
C LYS A 101 -2.25 -30.52 -34.86
N PRO A 102 -3.56 -30.31 -35.08
CA PRO A 102 -4.58 -31.18 -34.52
C PRO A 102 -4.24 -32.61 -34.95
N ARG A 103 -4.07 -33.50 -33.98
CA ARG A 103 -3.86 -34.91 -34.27
C ARG A 103 -5.12 -35.39 -34.99
N ARG A 104 -5.00 -35.71 -36.28
CA ARG A 104 -6.05 -36.44 -36.99
C ARG A 104 -6.10 -37.83 -36.35
N ALA A 105 -6.92 -37.96 -35.32
CA ALA A 105 -7.31 -39.26 -34.81
C ALA A 105 -8.25 -39.85 -35.85
N GLU A 106 -7.72 -40.71 -36.71
CA GLU A 106 -8.58 -41.52 -37.56
C GLU A 106 -9.40 -42.44 -36.66
N PRO A 107 -10.74 -42.47 -36.79
CA PRO A 107 -11.56 -43.34 -35.95
C PRO A 107 -11.11 -44.79 -36.17
N VAL A 108 -10.85 -45.48 -35.06
CA VAL A 108 -10.37 -46.86 -35.11
C VAL A 108 -11.42 -47.73 -35.80
N CYS A 109 -10.97 -48.66 -36.64
CA CYS A 109 -11.83 -49.57 -37.38
C CYS A 109 -12.76 -48.90 -38.41
N SER A 110 -12.47 -47.66 -38.83
CA SER A 110 -13.24 -46.89 -39.83
C SER A 110 -13.56 -47.68 -41.11
N GLY A 111 -12.56 -48.39 -41.66
CA GLY A 111 -12.72 -49.22 -42.85
C GLY A 111 -13.70 -50.38 -42.65
N LEU A 112 -13.62 -51.08 -41.51
CA LEU A 112 -14.54 -52.17 -41.17
C LEU A 112 -15.96 -51.63 -40.93
N GLN A 113 -16.09 -50.47 -40.29
CA GLN A 113 -17.39 -49.80 -40.12
C GLN A 113 -18.04 -49.48 -41.47
N ALA A 114 -17.27 -48.93 -42.42
CA ALA A 114 -17.76 -48.63 -43.76
C ALA A 114 -18.22 -49.90 -44.50
N GLN A 115 -17.45 -50.99 -44.40
CA GLN A 115 -17.78 -52.27 -45.02
C GLN A 115 -19.05 -52.90 -44.43
N ILE A 116 -19.24 -52.83 -43.11
CA ILE A 116 -20.47 -53.31 -42.45
C ILE A 116 -21.69 -52.53 -42.96
N LEU A 117 -21.59 -51.20 -42.97
CA LEU A 117 -22.67 -50.34 -43.46
C LEU A 117 -23.02 -50.63 -44.92
N GLN A 118 -21.99 -50.86 -45.76
CA GLN A 118 -22.19 -51.26 -47.15
C GLN A 118 -22.86 -52.63 -47.26
N CYS A 119 -22.40 -53.62 -46.48
CA CYS A 119 -22.95 -54.97 -46.50
C CYS A 119 -24.43 -54.99 -46.11
N TYR A 120 -24.84 -54.26 -45.06
CA TYR A 120 -26.24 -54.20 -44.66
C TYR A 120 -27.14 -53.51 -45.70
N ARG A 121 -26.62 -52.49 -46.40
CA ARG A 121 -27.35 -51.85 -47.51
C ARG A 121 -27.57 -52.81 -48.68
N GLN A 122 -26.63 -53.70 -48.94
CA GLN A 122 -26.68 -54.67 -50.04
C GLN A 122 -27.48 -55.93 -49.68
N ASN A 123 -27.57 -56.29 -48.40
CA ASN A 123 -28.17 -57.55 -47.93
C ASN A 123 -29.29 -57.31 -46.91
N VAL A 124 -30.26 -56.46 -47.25
CA VAL A 124 -31.31 -56.00 -46.31
C VAL A 124 -32.18 -57.13 -45.77
N GLN A 125 -32.46 -58.16 -46.59
CA GLN A 125 -33.25 -59.33 -46.18
C GLN A 125 -32.38 -60.49 -45.66
N GLU A 126 -31.05 -60.42 -45.85
CA GLU A 126 -30.10 -61.50 -45.54
C GLU A 126 -28.93 -60.98 -44.68
N VAL A 127 -29.25 -60.17 -43.67
CA VAL A 127 -28.26 -59.45 -42.84
C VAL A 127 -27.22 -60.35 -42.16
N LEU A 128 -27.52 -61.64 -41.98
CA LEU A 128 -26.60 -62.61 -41.38
C LEU A 128 -25.35 -62.88 -42.25
N LEU A 129 -25.42 -62.60 -43.56
CA LEU A 129 -24.25 -62.65 -44.46
C LEU A 129 -23.16 -61.63 -44.04
N CYS A 130 -23.54 -60.57 -43.33
CA CYS A 130 -22.60 -59.55 -42.83
C CYS A 130 -21.95 -59.91 -41.48
N SER A 131 -22.27 -61.08 -40.90
CA SER A 131 -21.86 -61.44 -39.54
C SER A 131 -20.34 -61.50 -39.34
N ASP A 132 -19.58 -61.94 -40.33
CA ASP A 132 -18.12 -62.02 -40.22
C ASP A 132 -17.45 -60.65 -40.25
N LEU A 133 -18.01 -59.69 -40.99
CA LEU A 133 -17.59 -58.28 -40.95
C LEU A 133 -17.83 -57.68 -39.56
N VAL A 134 -19.00 -57.95 -38.95
CA VAL A 134 -19.32 -57.49 -37.60
C VAL A 134 -18.36 -58.07 -36.56
N LYS A 135 -18.07 -59.39 -36.63
CA LYS A 135 -17.08 -60.02 -35.73
C LYS A 135 -15.69 -59.42 -35.90
N ALA A 136 -15.28 -59.12 -37.13
CA ALA A 136 -14.00 -58.47 -37.42
C ALA A 136 -13.94 -57.06 -36.81
N TYR A 137 -15.01 -56.27 -36.95
CA TYR A 137 -15.12 -54.95 -36.31
C TYR A 137 -15.08 -55.03 -34.79
N GLN A 138 -15.82 -55.95 -34.17
CA GLN A 138 -15.81 -56.17 -32.72
C GLN A 138 -14.40 -56.52 -32.20
N ARG A 139 -13.67 -57.39 -32.90
CA ARG A 139 -12.27 -57.70 -32.56
C ARG A 139 -11.37 -56.48 -32.68
N CYS A 140 -11.54 -55.69 -33.74
CA CYS A 140 -10.78 -54.46 -33.94
C CYS A 140 -11.03 -53.43 -32.82
N VAL A 141 -12.29 -53.19 -32.45
CA VAL A 141 -12.65 -52.28 -31.34
C VAL A 141 -12.09 -52.80 -30.02
N SER A 142 -12.22 -54.11 -29.75
CA SER A 142 -11.70 -54.72 -28.51
C SER A 142 -10.17 -54.64 -28.40
N ALA A 143 -9.46 -54.72 -29.52
CA ALA A 143 -8.00 -54.56 -29.57
C ALA A 143 -7.57 -53.11 -29.35
N ALA A 144 -8.38 -52.15 -29.80
CA ALA A 144 -8.11 -50.72 -29.66
C ALA A 144 -8.49 -50.13 -28.28
N HIS A 145 -9.35 -50.82 -27.53
CA HIS A 145 -9.75 -50.44 -26.17
C HIS A 145 -8.74 -50.85 -25.08
N LYS A 146 -7.72 -51.65 -25.42
CA LYS A 146 -6.62 -52.04 -24.52
C LYS A 146 -5.47 -51.06 -24.59
#